data_AF-A0A1Y2HM60-F1
#
_entry.id   AF-A0A1Y2HM60-F1
#
_cell.length_a   1.000
_cell.length_b   1.000
_cell.length_c   1.000
_cell.angle_alpha   90.00
_cell.angle_beta   90.00
_cell.angle_gamma   90.00
#
_symmetry.space_group_name_H-M   'P 1'
#
loop_
_entity.id
_entity.type
_entity.pdbx_description
1 polymer ?
#
loop_
_entity_poly.entity_id
_entity_poly.type
_entity_poly.pdbx_seq_one_letter_code
_entity_poly.pdbx_strand_id
1 'polypeptide(L)'
;MSSVIRKPLPAFKAPLVLPSGEIKEVTNKDTSANYTFVCPTELLAFSDSIAKFQAVGAEVVGVSCDSEYTHLSWTTTPRKQGGLGPDFKLPLLADRTRHLSTSLGCLIEEDGHPFRATYFVNPEGVVVAAHINDAPVGRSVDETLRTVQAFQFVAKHGEVCPVNFKPEDRKVGLVPDPKKAKEYFEKVNA
;
A
#
# COMPACT_ATOMS: atom_id res chain seq x y z
N MET A 1 -8.43 5.63 14.69
CA MET A 1 -7.21 6.44 14.46
C MET A 1 -7.56 7.55 13.49
N SER A 2 -7.30 8.81 13.84
CA SER A 2 -7.53 9.93 12.92
C SER A 2 -6.52 9.84 11.79
N SER A 3 -6.96 9.40 10.61
CA SER A 3 -6.19 9.48 9.38
C SER A 3 -5.71 10.93 9.17
N VAL A 4 -4.41 11.12 8.94
CA VAL A 4 -3.78 12.43 8.64
C VAL A 4 -4.02 12.83 7.17
N ILE A 5 -4.72 11.99 6.42
CA ILE A 5 -4.82 12.04 4.97
C ILE A 5 -6.03 12.90 4.60
N ARG A 6 -5.84 13.83 3.65
CA ARG A 6 -6.73 14.97 3.32
C ARG A 6 -7.08 15.94 4.44
N LYS A 7 -6.44 15.84 5.61
CA LYS A 7 -6.30 17.04 6.43
C LYS A 7 -5.41 18.01 5.64
N PRO A 8 -5.75 19.31 5.58
CA PRO A 8 -4.82 20.27 5.01
C PRO A 8 -3.46 20.06 5.66
N LEU A 9 -2.38 20.01 4.87
CA LEU A 9 -1.05 20.12 5.46
C LEU A 9 -1.12 21.36 6.37
N PRO A 10 -0.75 21.27 7.66
CA PRO A 10 -0.76 22.42 8.55
C PRO A 10 -0.08 23.57 7.83
N ALA A 11 -0.65 24.77 7.90
CA ALA A 11 -0.07 25.93 7.22
C ALA A 11 1.41 26.02 7.61
N PHE A 12 2.28 25.80 6.63
CA PHE A 12 3.72 25.85 6.84
C PHE A 12 4.33 26.74 5.76
N LYS A 13 5.42 27.36 6.17
CA LYS A 13 6.23 28.23 5.37
C LYS A 13 7.67 27.90 5.73
N ALA A 14 8.39 27.28 4.81
CA ALA A 14 9.73 26.78 5.09
C ALA A 14 10.68 27.06 3.91
N PRO A 15 11.96 27.38 4.19
CA PRO A 15 12.99 27.44 3.17
C PRO A 15 13.34 26.02 2.70
N LEU A 16 13.15 25.75 1.40
CA LEU A 16 13.61 24.56 0.71
C LEU A 16 14.94 24.89 0.02
N VAL A 17 16.03 24.23 0.44
CA VAL A 17 17.31 24.32 -0.25
C VAL A 17 17.30 23.34 -1.42
N LEU A 18 17.37 23.86 -2.64
CA LEU A 18 17.45 23.07 -3.85
C LEU A 18 18.87 22.51 -4.03
N PRO A 19 19.04 21.35 -4.68
CA PRO A 19 20.36 20.81 -5.01
C PRO A 19 21.24 21.75 -5.84
N SER A 20 20.65 22.78 -6.47
CA SER A 20 21.34 23.88 -7.16
C SER A 20 22.00 24.90 -6.22
N GLY A 21 21.79 24.80 -4.91
CA GLY A 21 22.25 25.77 -3.91
C GLY A 21 21.32 26.97 -3.71
N GLU A 22 20.18 27.01 -4.42
CA GLU A 22 19.15 28.04 -4.28
C GLU A 22 18.22 27.73 -3.11
N ILE A 23 17.83 28.75 -2.34
CA ILE A 23 16.81 28.62 -1.28
C ILE A 23 15.50 29.16 -1.82
N LYS A 24 14.51 28.28 -1.97
CA LYS A 24 13.16 28.63 -2.40
C LYS A 24 12.16 28.45 -1.26
N GLU A 25 11.23 29.37 -1.14
CA GLU A 25 10.14 29.29 -0.17
C GLU A 25 9.00 28.43 -0.72
N VAL A 26 8.58 27.42 0.03
CA VAL A 26 7.47 26.52 -0.36
C VAL A 26 6.34 26.59 0.65
N THR A 27 5.11 26.40 0.16
CA THR A 27 3.90 26.43 1.00
C THR A 27 3.06 25.18 0.80
N ASN A 28 2.10 24.96 1.69
CA ASN A 28 1.12 23.87 1.58
C ASN A 28 0.14 24.01 0.39
N LYS A 29 0.26 25.06 -0.44
CA LYS A 29 -0.60 25.30 -1.61
C LYS A 29 -0.03 24.75 -2.93
N ASP A 30 1.20 24.23 -2.92
CA ASP A 30 1.92 23.84 -4.14
C ASP A 30 1.57 22.43 -4.67
N THR A 31 0.53 21.76 -4.14
CA THR A 31 0.17 20.38 -4.51
C THR A 31 -1.31 20.26 -4.86
N SER A 32 -1.66 20.20 -6.14
CA SER A 32 -3.04 19.89 -6.57
C SER A 32 -3.05 18.90 -7.74
N ALA A 33 -3.89 17.86 -7.66
CA ALA A 33 -4.95 17.57 -8.64
C ALA A 33 -5.45 16.11 -8.59
N ASN A 34 -6.78 15.98 -8.73
CA ASN A 34 -7.62 14.79 -8.76
C ASN A 34 -7.40 13.91 -10.00
N TYR A 35 -7.23 12.58 -9.86
CA TYR A 35 -7.18 11.66 -11.00
C TYR A 35 -7.72 10.24 -10.70
N THR A 36 -8.72 9.81 -11.48
CA THR A 36 -9.30 8.45 -11.50
C THR A 36 -8.58 7.47 -12.45
N PHE A 37 -7.46 7.88 -13.07
CA PHE A 37 -6.71 7.11 -14.07
C PHE A 37 -5.79 6.01 -13.50
N VAL A 38 -5.41 6.13 -12.22
CA VAL A 38 -4.42 5.22 -11.59
C VAL A 38 -5.05 3.89 -11.19
N CYS A 39 -6.35 3.86 -10.87
CA CYS A 39 -7.05 2.65 -10.40
C CYS A 39 -6.89 1.43 -11.32
N PRO A 40 -7.12 1.50 -12.65
CA PRO A 40 -6.93 0.33 -13.51
C PRO A 40 -5.46 -0.12 -13.54
N THR A 41 -4.49 0.79 -13.46
CA THR A 41 -3.07 0.41 -13.48
C THR A 41 -2.68 -0.42 -12.25
N GLU A 42 -3.19 -0.06 -11.07
CA GLU A 42 -2.95 -0.81 -9.83
C GLU A 42 -3.61 -2.18 -9.88
N LEU A 43 -4.91 -2.23 -10.24
CA LEU A 43 -5.66 -3.48 -10.29
C LEU A 43 -5.03 -4.47 -11.28
N LEU A 44 -4.63 -3.99 -12.46
CA LEU A 44 -3.96 -4.81 -13.46
C LEU A 44 -2.59 -5.32 -12.96
N ALA A 45 -1.78 -4.46 -12.33
CA ALA A 45 -0.47 -4.86 -11.81
C ALA A 45 -0.57 -5.92 -10.71
N PHE A 46 -1.56 -5.80 -9.80
CA PHE A 46 -1.83 -6.82 -8.79
C PHE A 46 -2.39 -8.11 -9.40
N SER A 47 -3.33 -8.01 -10.36
CA SER A 47 -3.86 -9.16 -11.08
C SER A 47 -2.77 -9.95 -11.81
N ASP A 48 -1.87 -9.25 -12.50
CA ASP A 48 -0.78 -9.87 -13.26
C ASP A 48 0.27 -10.49 -12.31
N SER A 49 0.37 -9.99 -11.06
CA SER A 49 1.28 -10.49 -10.02
C SER A 49 0.63 -11.45 -9.01
N ILE A 50 -0.64 -11.81 -9.17
CA ILE A 50 -1.41 -12.56 -8.14
C ILE A 50 -0.74 -13.89 -7.76
N ALA A 51 -0.12 -14.57 -8.73
CA ALA A 51 0.57 -15.82 -8.51
C ALA A 51 1.77 -15.69 -7.55
N LYS A 52 2.41 -14.52 -7.47
CA LYS A 52 3.50 -14.25 -6.52
C LYS A 52 3.00 -14.21 -5.07
N PHE A 53 1.81 -13.63 -4.85
CA PHE A 53 1.18 -13.59 -3.53
C PHE A 53 0.71 -15.00 -3.12
N GLN A 54 0.07 -15.72 -4.04
CA GLN A 54 -0.36 -17.11 -3.81
C GLN A 54 0.81 -18.03 -3.48
N ALA A 55 1.97 -17.85 -4.15
CA ALA A 55 3.17 -18.64 -3.89
C ALA A 55 3.71 -18.48 -2.45
N VAL A 56 3.39 -17.37 -1.78
CA VAL A 56 3.73 -17.16 -0.36
C VAL A 56 2.54 -17.40 0.57
N GLY A 57 1.44 -17.97 0.07
CA GLY A 57 0.24 -18.25 0.87
C GLY A 57 -0.55 -17.01 1.27
N ALA A 58 -0.45 -15.93 0.50
CA ALA A 58 -1.22 -14.71 0.70
C ALA A 58 -2.27 -14.54 -0.41
N GLU A 59 -3.48 -14.14 -0.01
CA GLU A 59 -4.54 -13.75 -0.93
C GLU A 59 -4.61 -12.23 -1.06
N VAL A 60 -5.03 -11.74 -2.22
CA VAL A 60 -5.22 -10.30 -2.49
C VAL A 60 -6.64 -10.07 -2.96
N VAL A 61 -7.30 -9.05 -2.40
CA VAL A 61 -8.67 -8.67 -2.78
C VAL A 61 -8.69 -7.16 -3.05
N GLY A 62 -9.17 -6.77 -4.22
CA GLY A 62 -9.48 -5.37 -4.53
C GLY A 62 -10.83 -4.99 -3.93
N VAL A 63 -10.94 -3.78 -3.38
CA VAL A 63 -12.18 -3.30 -2.74
C VAL A 63 -12.47 -1.89 -3.26
N SER A 64 -13.73 -1.63 -3.63
CA SER A 64 -14.24 -0.27 -3.85
C SER A 64 -15.70 -0.15 -3.42
N CYS A 65 -16.21 1.08 -3.38
CA CYS A 65 -17.61 1.37 -3.09
C CYS A 65 -18.55 1.15 -4.29
N ASP A 66 -18.02 0.69 -5.43
CA ASP A 66 -18.82 0.36 -6.60
C ASP A 66 -19.66 -0.89 -6.37
N SER A 67 -20.64 -1.10 -7.24
CA SER A 67 -21.46 -2.32 -7.22
C SER A 67 -20.75 -3.51 -7.86
N GLU A 68 -21.18 -4.71 -7.49
CA GLU A 68 -20.78 -5.97 -8.12
C GLU A 68 -21.04 -5.97 -9.64
N TYR A 69 -22.09 -5.28 -10.10
CA TYR A 69 -22.39 -5.12 -11.53
C TYR A 69 -21.41 -4.19 -12.23
N THR A 70 -20.98 -3.12 -11.55
CA THR A 70 -19.92 -2.23 -12.04
C THR A 70 -18.62 -3.01 -12.21
N HIS A 71 -18.24 -3.80 -11.20
CA HIS A 71 -17.06 -4.67 -11.27
C HIS A 71 -17.13 -5.64 -12.44
N LEU A 72 -18.26 -6.32 -12.63
CA LEU A 72 -18.47 -7.25 -13.76
C LEU A 72 -18.40 -6.56 -15.13
N SER A 73 -19.01 -5.38 -15.25
CA SER A 73 -18.92 -4.59 -16.49
C SER A 73 -17.47 -4.18 -16.77
N TRP A 74 -16.68 -3.91 -15.73
CA TRP A 74 -15.32 -3.45 -15.89
C TRP A 74 -14.36 -4.58 -16.27
N THR A 75 -14.57 -5.80 -15.77
CA THR A 75 -13.82 -7.01 -16.19
C THR A 75 -14.13 -7.44 -17.61
N THR A 76 -15.34 -7.17 -18.11
CA THR A 76 -15.69 -7.45 -19.52
C THR A 76 -15.23 -6.36 -20.49
N THR A 77 -14.88 -5.17 -19.99
CA THR A 77 -14.35 -4.06 -20.81
C THR A 77 -12.87 -4.31 -21.15
N PRO A 78 -12.42 -4.19 -22.42
CA PRO A 78 -11.03 -4.40 -22.80
C PRO A 78 -10.06 -3.41 -22.14
N ARG A 79 -8.84 -3.87 -21.79
CA ARG A 79 -7.77 -3.02 -21.21
C ARG A 79 -7.48 -1.76 -22.03
N LYS A 80 -7.50 -1.86 -23.35
CA LYS A 80 -7.27 -0.73 -24.29
C LYS A 80 -8.31 0.39 -24.17
N GLN A 81 -9.47 0.12 -23.58
CA GLN A 81 -10.55 1.08 -23.36
C GLN A 81 -10.63 1.52 -21.89
N GLY A 82 -9.60 1.26 -21.09
CA GLY A 82 -9.59 1.55 -19.65
C GLY A 82 -10.31 0.50 -18.79
N GLY A 83 -10.67 -0.66 -19.36
CA GLY A 83 -11.21 -1.80 -18.64
C GLY A 83 -10.14 -2.68 -17.99
N LEU A 84 -10.57 -3.75 -17.32
CA LEU A 84 -9.66 -4.74 -16.70
C LEU A 84 -9.37 -5.92 -17.65
N GLY A 85 -10.30 -6.19 -18.58
CA GLY A 85 -10.21 -7.27 -19.54
C GLY A 85 -10.51 -8.67 -18.97
N PRO A 86 -10.79 -9.64 -19.85
CA PRO A 86 -11.25 -10.98 -19.44
C PRO A 86 -10.19 -11.80 -18.70
N ASP A 87 -8.90 -11.48 -18.88
CA ASP A 87 -7.78 -12.15 -18.22
C ASP A 87 -7.51 -11.63 -16.79
N PHE A 88 -8.39 -10.79 -16.25
CA PHE A 88 -8.28 -10.25 -14.90
C PHE A 88 -8.54 -11.33 -13.84
N LYS A 89 -7.63 -11.44 -12.86
CA LYS A 89 -7.58 -12.56 -11.89
C LYS A 89 -7.83 -12.13 -10.45
N LEU A 90 -7.72 -10.84 -10.17
CA LEU A 90 -7.86 -10.32 -8.81
C LEU A 90 -9.34 -10.29 -8.40
N PRO A 91 -9.75 -10.93 -7.29
CA PRO A 91 -11.10 -10.81 -6.77
C PRO A 91 -11.43 -9.35 -6.41
N LEU A 92 -12.64 -8.89 -6.76
CA LEU A 92 -13.15 -7.56 -6.42
C LEU A 92 -14.34 -7.67 -5.46
N LEU A 93 -14.24 -6.98 -4.33
CA LEU A 93 -15.29 -6.85 -3.34
C LEU A 93 -16.02 -5.51 -3.52
N ALA A 94 -17.35 -5.56 -3.49
CA ALA A 94 -18.23 -4.41 -3.58
C ALA A 94 -18.66 -3.94 -2.17
N ASP A 95 -18.05 -2.86 -1.67
CA ASP A 95 -18.40 -2.21 -0.40
C ASP A 95 -19.47 -1.13 -0.62
N ARG A 96 -20.63 -1.53 -1.13
CA ARG A 96 -21.72 -0.61 -1.54
C ARG A 96 -22.27 0.22 -0.39
N THR A 97 -22.27 -0.34 0.81
CA THR A 97 -22.71 0.36 2.03
C THR A 97 -21.64 1.29 2.58
N ARG A 98 -20.41 1.22 2.04
CA ARG A 98 -19.21 1.94 2.49
C ARG A 98 -18.79 1.58 3.91
N HIS A 99 -19.43 0.57 4.50
CA HIS A 99 -19.24 0.19 5.90
C HIS A 99 -17.82 -0.28 6.15
N LEU A 100 -17.24 -1.05 5.22
CA LEU A 100 -15.87 -1.54 5.35
C LEU A 100 -14.88 -0.38 5.25
N SER A 101 -15.04 0.49 4.24
CA SER A 101 -14.18 1.65 4.02
C SER A 101 -14.24 2.65 5.19
N THR A 102 -15.43 2.89 5.76
CA THR A 102 -15.59 3.70 6.98
C THR A 102 -14.94 3.03 8.19
N SER A 103 -15.17 1.73 8.38
CA SER A 103 -14.64 0.99 9.55
C SER A 103 -13.11 0.90 9.55
N LEU A 104 -12.51 0.79 8.36
CA LEU A 104 -11.06 0.82 8.17
C LEU A 104 -10.48 2.24 8.19
N GLY A 105 -11.33 3.27 8.21
CA GLY A 105 -10.93 4.68 8.27
C GLY A 105 -10.28 5.19 6.97
N CYS A 106 -10.56 4.55 5.84
CA CYS A 106 -10.07 4.99 4.52
C CYS A 106 -11.13 5.70 3.68
N LEU A 107 -12.41 5.73 4.09
CA LEU A 107 -13.44 6.47 3.36
C LEU A 107 -13.17 7.97 3.39
N ILE A 108 -13.25 8.61 2.23
CA ILE A 108 -13.31 10.06 2.11
C ILE A 108 -14.80 10.44 2.14
N GLU A 109 -15.29 10.86 3.29
CA GLU A 109 -16.72 11.14 3.51
C GLU A 109 -17.27 12.16 2.49
N GLU A 110 -16.48 13.18 2.15
CA GLU A 110 -16.86 14.25 1.21
C GLU A 110 -16.99 13.76 -0.24
N ASP A 111 -16.16 12.80 -0.65
CA ASP A 111 -16.12 12.30 -2.04
C ASP A 111 -16.86 10.97 -2.22
N GLY A 112 -17.20 10.30 -1.12
CA GLY A 112 -17.94 9.04 -1.12
C GLY A 112 -17.17 7.82 -1.62
N HIS A 113 -15.85 7.91 -1.77
CA HIS A 113 -14.97 6.80 -2.15
C HIS A 113 -13.74 6.73 -1.23
N PRO A 114 -13.04 5.58 -1.12
CA PRO A 114 -11.91 5.46 -0.23
C PRO A 114 -10.63 6.09 -0.82
N PHE A 115 -9.66 6.34 0.06
CA PHE A 115 -8.25 6.51 -0.29
C PHE A 115 -7.67 5.27 -0.98
N ARG A 116 -6.48 5.41 -1.58
CA ARG A 116 -5.70 4.27 -2.06
C ARG A 116 -5.04 3.57 -0.87
N ALA A 117 -5.84 2.78 -0.16
CA ALA A 117 -5.41 2.05 1.03
C ALA A 117 -5.15 0.57 0.73
N THR A 118 -4.03 0.05 1.24
CA THR A 118 -3.72 -1.38 1.31
C THR A 118 -3.57 -1.75 2.77
N TYR A 119 -4.36 -2.72 3.22
CA TYR A 119 -4.30 -3.26 4.57
C TYR A 119 -3.71 -4.66 4.54
N PHE A 120 -2.81 -4.95 5.47
CA PHE A 120 -2.19 -6.25 5.64
C PHE A 120 -2.86 -6.95 6.81
N VAL A 121 -3.53 -8.07 6.55
CA VAL A 121 -4.29 -8.83 7.55
C VAL A 121 -3.58 -10.16 7.77
N ASN A 122 -3.29 -10.49 9.03
CA ASN A 122 -2.68 -11.77 9.39
C ASN A 122 -3.72 -12.91 9.47
N PRO A 123 -3.30 -14.18 9.62
CA PRO A 123 -4.23 -15.32 9.71
C PRO A 123 -5.23 -15.23 10.89
N GLU A 124 -4.89 -14.49 11.94
CA GLU A 124 -5.77 -14.23 13.09
C GLU A 124 -6.83 -13.14 12.82
N GLY A 125 -6.85 -12.57 11.61
CA GLY A 125 -7.80 -11.53 11.21
C GLY A 125 -7.45 -10.13 11.71
N VAL A 126 -6.21 -9.91 12.16
CA VAL A 126 -5.71 -8.64 12.69
C VAL A 126 -5.00 -7.85 11.60
N VAL A 127 -5.32 -6.56 11.47
CA VAL A 127 -4.58 -5.63 10.62
C VAL A 127 -3.22 -5.34 11.27
N VAL A 128 -2.14 -5.75 10.62
CA VAL A 128 -0.75 -5.60 11.11
C VAL A 128 0.01 -4.45 10.47
N ALA A 129 -0.44 -3.99 9.30
CA ALA A 129 0.08 -2.80 8.63
C ALA A 129 -0.98 -2.18 7.70
N ALA A 130 -0.78 -0.91 7.36
CA ALA A 130 -1.55 -0.23 6.33
C ALA A 130 -0.66 0.76 5.56
N HIS A 131 -0.79 0.77 4.24
CA HIS A 131 -0.23 1.80 3.37
C HIS A 131 -1.38 2.61 2.79
N ILE A 132 -1.38 3.92 2.93
CA ILE A 132 -2.47 4.76 2.43
C ILE A 132 -1.88 5.93 1.66
N ASN A 133 -2.22 5.99 0.38
CA ASN A 133 -1.85 7.08 -0.52
C ASN A 133 -3.09 7.94 -0.82
N ASP A 134 -2.85 9.23 -1.08
CA ASP A 134 -3.87 10.07 -1.70
C ASP A 134 -4.09 9.68 -3.18
N ALA A 135 -5.17 10.17 -3.77
CA ALA A 135 -5.63 9.80 -5.11
C ALA A 135 -4.59 9.88 -6.25
N PRO A 136 -3.64 10.83 -6.31
CA PRO A 136 -2.76 10.96 -7.48
C PRO A 136 -1.59 9.97 -7.51
N VAL A 137 -1.29 9.25 -6.41
CA VAL A 137 -0.09 8.41 -6.31
C VAL A 137 -0.46 6.93 -6.19
N GLY A 138 -0.10 6.14 -7.21
CA GLY A 138 -0.28 4.69 -7.19
C GLY A 138 0.61 3.98 -6.17
N ARG A 139 0.18 2.79 -5.75
CA ARG A 139 0.89 1.91 -4.81
C ARG A 139 1.86 0.99 -5.54
N SER A 140 2.81 0.45 -4.77
CA SER A 140 3.80 -0.50 -5.28
C SER A 140 3.40 -1.94 -4.96
N VAL A 141 3.32 -2.78 -5.99
CA VAL A 141 3.09 -4.23 -5.86
C VAL A 141 4.27 -4.90 -5.16
N ASP A 142 5.49 -4.53 -5.54
CA ASP A 142 6.71 -5.12 -4.96
C ASP A 142 6.85 -4.78 -3.47
N GLU A 143 6.54 -3.54 -3.08
CA GLU A 143 6.55 -3.16 -1.67
C GLU A 143 5.46 -3.90 -0.88
N THR A 144 4.28 -4.09 -1.50
CA THR A 144 3.21 -4.87 -0.88
C THR A 144 3.66 -6.33 -0.65
N LEU A 145 4.27 -6.96 -1.66
CA LEU A 145 4.79 -8.32 -1.52
C LEU A 145 5.90 -8.42 -0.47
N ARG A 146 6.85 -7.46 -0.46
CA ARG A 146 7.93 -7.37 0.51
C ARG A 146 7.38 -7.28 1.94
N THR A 147 6.37 -6.45 2.18
CA THR A 147 5.74 -6.31 3.50
C THR A 147 5.05 -7.60 3.95
N VAL A 148 4.33 -8.29 3.06
CA VAL A 148 3.74 -9.61 3.36
C VAL A 148 4.83 -10.59 3.81
N GLN A 149 5.90 -10.71 3.04
CA GLN A 149 6.98 -11.65 3.32
C GLN A 149 7.74 -11.28 4.60
N ALA A 150 7.88 -9.99 4.90
CA ALA A 150 8.48 -9.52 6.15
C ALA A 150 7.67 -9.97 7.38
N PHE A 151 6.34 -9.78 7.37
CA PHE A 151 5.50 -10.26 8.48
C PHE A 151 5.50 -11.78 8.62
N GLN A 152 5.52 -12.51 7.51
CA GLN A 152 5.67 -13.97 7.53
C GLN A 152 7.02 -14.41 8.09
N PHE A 153 8.10 -13.69 7.78
CA PHE A 153 9.43 -13.94 8.35
C PHE A 153 9.42 -13.75 9.87
N VAL A 154 8.87 -12.64 10.36
CA VAL A 154 8.75 -12.36 11.80
C VAL A 154 7.95 -13.46 12.51
N ALA A 155 6.79 -13.84 11.94
CA ALA A 155 5.94 -14.89 12.52
C ALA A 155 6.63 -16.25 12.57
N LYS A 156 7.44 -16.59 11.56
CA LYS A 156 8.13 -17.88 11.46
C LYS A 156 9.40 -17.96 12.31
N HIS A 157 10.13 -16.86 12.44
CA HIS A 157 11.48 -16.86 13.00
C HIS A 157 11.57 -16.20 14.38
N GLY A 158 10.60 -15.36 14.77
CA GLY A 158 10.66 -14.59 16.03
C GLY A 158 11.73 -13.48 16.01
N GLU A 159 12.32 -13.22 14.85
CA GLU A 159 13.27 -12.13 14.59
C GLU A 159 12.53 -10.92 14.02
N VAL A 160 13.15 -9.74 14.08
CA VAL A 160 12.60 -8.52 13.49
C VAL A 160 13.30 -8.19 12.17
N CYS A 161 12.56 -7.49 11.29
CA CYS A 161 13.04 -7.08 9.98
C CYS A 161 13.67 -5.67 10.05
N PRO A 162 14.94 -5.48 9.67
CA PRO A 162 15.56 -4.16 9.58
C PRO A 162 15.00 -3.31 8.43
N VAL A 163 15.45 -2.05 8.33
CA VAL A 163 15.10 -1.16 7.22
C VAL A 163 15.49 -1.79 5.88
N ASN A 164 14.62 -1.63 4.87
CA ASN A 164 14.80 -2.19 3.54
C ASN A 164 14.93 -3.73 3.49
N PHE A 165 14.51 -4.44 4.53
CA PHE A 165 14.54 -5.91 4.57
C PHE A 165 13.90 -6.52 3.32
N LYS A 166 14.66 -7.40 2.66
CA LYS A 166 14.15 -8.29 1.62
C LYS A 166 14.23 -9.76 2.05
N PRO A 167 13.31 -10.61 1.60
CA PRO A 167 13.31 -12.04 1.97
C PRO A 167 14.61 -12.78 1.60
N GLU A 168 15.26 -12.37 0.51
CA GLU A 168 16.56 -12.90 0.06
C GLU A 168 17.72 -12.52 1.00
N ASP A 169 17.57 -11.45 1.80
CA ASP A 169 18.58 -10.98 2.75
C ASP A 169 18.60 -11.78 4.06
N ARG A 170 18.11 -13.03 4.01
CA ARG A 170 17.97 -13.99 5.13
C ARG A 170 19.22 -14.18 6.01
N LYS A 171 20.37 -13.66 5.57
CA LYS A 171 21.63 -13.64 6.32
C LYS A 171 21.63 -12.67 7.52
N VAL A 172 20.62 -11.80 7.64
CA VAL A 172 20.63 -10.70 8.63
C VAL A 172 19.23 -10.41 9.20
N GLY A 173 18.56 -11.42 9.74
CA GLY A 173 17.47 -11.13 10.66
C GLY A 173 18.01 -10.58 11.98
N LEU A 174 17.28 -9.65 12.60
CA LEU A 174 17.69 -8.96 13.83
C LEU A 174 16.96 -9.59 15.01
N VAL A 175 17.71 -10.19 15.94
CA VAL A 175 17.11 -10.70 17.18
C VAL A 175 16.79 -9.52 18.10
N PRO A 176 15.54 -9.35 18.59
CA PRO A 176 15.16 -8.25 19.46
C PRO A 176 15.65 -8.47 20.92
N ASP A 177 16.95 -8.71 21.08
CA ASP A 177 17.65 -8.84 22.36
C ASP A 177 18.92 -7.97 22.32
N PRO A 178 19.16 -7.08 23.31
CA PRO A 178 20.29 -6.15 23.26
C PRO A 178 21.67 -6.79 23.14
N LYS A 179 21.86 -8.03 23.61
CA LYS A 179 23.14 -8.73 23.52
C LYS A 179 23.29 -9.37 22.14
N LYS A 180 22.25 -10.06 21.66
CA LYS A 180 22.26 -10.76 20.36
C LYS A 180 22.20 -9.80 19.17
N ALA A 181 21.58 -8.63 19.33
CA ALA A 181 21.54 -7.59 18.30
C ALA A 181 22.94 -7.11 17.87
N LYS A 182 23.96 -7.25 18.73
CA LYS A 182 25.35 -6.91 18.37
C LYS A 182 25.85 -7.72 17.18
N GLU A 183 25.48 -9.00 17.07
CA GLU A 183 25.88 -9.84 15.95
C GLU A 183 25.36 -9.31 14.61
N TYR A 184 24.15 -8.73 14.62
CA TYR A 184 23.60 -8.05 13.45
C TYR A 184 24.42 -6.80 13.12
N PHE A 185 24.65 -5.91 14.11
CA PHE A 185 25.36 -4.65 13.89
C PHE A 185 26.82 -4.85 13.49
N GLU A 186 27.49 -5.88 13.99
CA GLU A 186 28.85 -6.24 13.55
C GLU A 186 28.85 -6.67 12.08
N LYS A 187 27.90 -7.53 11.66
CA LYS A 187 27.85 -8.02 10.27
C LYS A 187 27.55 -6.93 9.24
N VAL A 188 26.66 -5.98 9.54
CA VAL A 188 26.25 -4.95 8.58
C VAL A 188 27.19 -3.75 8.50
N ASN A 189 28.16 -3.64 9.41
CA ASN A 189 29.17 -2.58 9.43
C ASN A 189 30.61 -3.12 9.24
N ALA A 190 30.76 -4.39 8.84
CA ALA A 190 32.04 -5.03 8.56
C ALA A 190 32.55 -4.74 7.14
#